data_AF-A0A383C457-F1
#
_entry.id   AF-A0A383C457-F1
#
_cell.length_a   1.000
_cell.length_b   1.000
_cell.length_c   1.000
_cell.angle_alpha   90.00
_cell.angle_beta   90.00
_cell.angle_gamma   90.00
#
_symmetry.space_group_name_H-M   'P 1'
#
loop_
_entity.id
_entity.type
_entity.pdbx_description
1 polymer ?
#
loop_
_entity_poly.entity_id
_entity_poly.type
_entity_poly.pdbx_seq_one_letter_code
_entity_poly.pdbx_strand_id
1 'polypeptide(L)'
;VTPEETSQLLQRFKAGEVDEAEVLRLLCAAPIDDLGFAQVDAHRSLRQGFPEVIFASGKTPDQVAAIAAKVMEREERVLITRANADHAAAVR
;
A
#
# COMPACT_ATOMS: atom_id res chain seq x y z
N VAL A 1 -1.93 -8.68 0.20
CA VAL A 1 -2.83 -9.59 0.94
C VAL A 1 -3.88 -8.80 1.68
N THR A 2 -5.00 -8.58 1.01
CA THR A 2 -6.28 -8.18 1.59
C THR A 2 -6.93 -9.40 2.27
N PRO A 3 -8.01 -9.23 3.06
CA PRO A 3 -8.75 -10.36 3.64
C PRO A 3 -9.28 -11.34 2.58
N GLU A 4 -9.68 -10.85 1.41
CA GLU A 4 -10.20 -11.68 0.32
C GLU A 4 -9.10 -12.50 -0.35
N GLU A 5 -7.96 -11.88 -0.66
CA GLU A 5 -6.75 -12.57 -1.14
C GLU A 5 -6.29 -13.64 -0.13
N THR A 6 -6.37 -13.32 1.17
CA THR A 6 -6.02 -14.25 2.26
C THR A 6 -6.97 -15.44 2.29
N SER A 7 -8.28 -15.21 2.15
CA SER A 7 -9.28 -16.28 2.10
C SER A 7 -9.03 -17.22 0.91
N GLN A 8 -8.75 -16.67 -0.27
CA GLN A 8 -8.43 -17.45 -1.47
C GLN A 8 -7.14 -18.26 -1.30
N LEU A 9 -6.10 -17.67 -0.72
CA LEU A 9 -4.84 -18.38 -0.42
C LEU A 9 -5.07 -19.57 0.52
N LEU A 10 -5.87 -19.39 1.58
CA LEU A 10 -6.21 -20.45 2.52
C LEU A 10 -7.06 -21.56 1.89
N GLN A 11 -7.94 -21.22 0.94
CA GLN A 11 -8.71 -22.23 0.18
C GLN A 11 -7.78 -23.09 -0.68
N ARG A 12 -6.82 -22.47 -1.39
CA ARG A 12 -5.82 -23.17 -2.20
C ARG A 12 -4.91 -24.06 -1.36
N PHE A 13 -4.52 -23.60 -0.17
CA PHE A 13 -3.77 -24.40 0.80
C PHE A 13 -4.58 -25.63 1.25
N LYS A 14 -5.86 -25.45 1.60
CA LYS A 14 -6.77 -26.56 1.95
C LYS A 14 -6.97 -27.56 0.79
N ALA A 15 -6.91 -27.10 -0.45
CA ALA A 15 -6.98 -27.94 -1.64
C ALA A 15 -5.65 -28.66 -1.96
N GLY A 16 -4.55 -28.34 -1.26
CA GLY A 16 -3.23 -28.92 -1.50
C GLY A 16 -2.49 -28.31 -2.70
N GLU A 17 -2.95 -27.17 -3.23
CA GLU A 17 -2.35 -26.50 -4.39
C GLU A 17 -1.13 -25.65 -4.05
N VAL A 18 -1.04 -25.21 -2.80
CA VAL A 18 0.11 -24.48 -2.24
C VAL A 18 0.49 -25.11 -0.91
N ASP A 19 1.78 -25.08 -0.58
CA ASP A 19 2.30 -25.61 0.68
C ASP A 19 2.36 -24.55 1.78
N GLU A 20 2.69 -24.98 3.00
CA GLU A 20 2.77 -24.10 4.17
C GLU A 20 3.85 -23.03 3.99
N ALA A 21 4.98 -23.38 3.37
CA ALA A 21 6.09 -22.46 3.14
C ALA A 21 5.66 -21.30 2.23
N GLU A 22 4.91 -21.57 1.17
CA GLU A 22 4.38 -20.55 0.26
C GLU A 22 3.34 -19.66 0.94
N VAL A 23 2.46 -20.24 1.77
CA VAL A 23 1.48 -19.47 2.55
C VAL A 23 2.18 -18.52 3.51
N LEU A 24 3.15 -19.01 4.29
CA LEU A 24 3.92 -18.19 5.22
C LEU A 24 4.68 -17.09 4.50
N ARG A 25 5.30 -17.39 3.36
CA ARG A 25 6.01 -16.40 2.54
C ARG A 25 5.10 -15.25 2.13
N LEU A 26 3.87 -15.54 1.71
CA LEU A 26 2.91 -14.52 1.27
C LEU A 26 2.29 -13.74 2.41
N LEU A 27 1.99 -14.38 3.54
CA LEU A 27 1.37 -13.73 4.71
C LEU A 27 2.37 -12.93 5.55
N CYS A 28 3.61 -13.40 5.65
CA CYS A 28 4.67 -12.73 6.42
C CYS A 28 5.49 -11.73 5.58
N ALA A 29 5.23 -11.62 4.28
CA ALA A 29 5.84 -10.58 3.46
C ALA A 29 5.54 -9.20 4.05
N ALA A 30 6.57 -8.38 4.24
CA ALA A 30 6.40 -7.02 4.73
C ALA A 30 5.45 -6.27 3.78
N PRO A 31 4.40 -5.61 4.29
CA PRO A 31 3.40 -4.94 3.47
C PRO A 31 3.88 -3.55 3.05
N ILE A 32 5.09 -3.48 2.54
CA ILE A 32 5.76 -2.24 2.18
C ILE A 32 5.96 -2.24 0.67
N ASP A 33 5.42 -1.22 0.03
CA ASP A 33 5.78 -0.89 -1.34
C ASP A 33 6.93 0.12 -1.30
N ASP A 34 8.13 -0.30 -1.72
CA ASP A 34 9.33 0.53 -1.74
C ASP A 34 9.49 1.23 -3.10
N LEU A 35 9.42 2.56 -3.09
CA LEU A 35 9.60 3.42 -4.27
C LEU A 35 11.05 3.95 -4.41
N GLY A 36 11.96 3.52 -3.54
CA GLY A 36 13.37 3.95 -3.47
C GLY A 36 13.57 5.30 -2.76
N PHE A 37 12.57 6.17 -2.74
CA PHE A 37 12.55 7.45 -2.00
C PHE A 37 11.46 7.51 -0.92
N ALA A 38 10.58 6.52 -0.88
CA ALA A 38 9.51 6.39 0.10
C ALA A 38 9.11 4.92 0.25
N GLN A 39 8.73 4.55 1.45
CA GLN A 39 8.15 3.25 1.78
C GLN A 39 6.68 3.45 2.13
N VAL A 40 5.79 2.83 1.36
CA VAL A 40 4.35 2.96 1.53
C VAL A 40 3.83 1.75 2.31
N ASP A 41 3.21 1.99 3.46
CA ASP A 41 2.59 0.94 4.27
C ASP A 41 1.23 0.54 3.69
N ALA A 42 1.24 -0.51 2.87
CA ALA A 42 0.07 -1.02 2.19
C ALA A 42 -0.94 -1.73 3.11
N HIS A 43 -0.63 -1.93 4.39
CA HIS A 43 -1.53 -2.55 5.38
C HIS A 43 -2.02 -1.56 6.42
N ARG A 44 -1.69 -0.27 6.30
CA ARG A 44 -2.07 0.70 7.32
C ARG A 44 -3.58 0.79 7.51
N SER A 45 -4.36 0.70 6.43
CA SER A 45 -5.82 0.66 6.46
C SER A 45 -6.35 -0.51 7.28
N LEU A 46 -5.78 -1.71 7.10
CA LEU A 46 -6.13 -2.89 7.88
C LEU A 46 -5.83 -2.72 9.38
N ARG A 47 -4.70 -2.09 9.72
CA ARG A 47 -4.25 -1.96 11.13
C ARG A 47 -4.85 -0.74 11.86
N GLN A 48 -5.19 0.32 11.14
CA GLN A 48 -5.57 1.63 11.70
C GLN A 48 -6.97 2.10 11.27
N GLY A 49 -7.59 1.43 10.30
CA GLY A 49 -8.91 1.82 9.76
C GLY A 49 -8.87 2.95 8.73
N PHE A 50 -7.69 3.44 8.33
CA PHE A 50 -7.54 4.45 7.29
C PHE A 50 -6.23 4.31 6.49
N PRO A 51 -6.21 4.75 5.21
CA PRO A 51 -5.04 4.67 4.33
C PRO A 51 -3.79 5.39 4.84
N GLU A 52 -2.68 5.16 4.17
CA GLU A 52 -1.44 5.93 4.36
C GLU A 52 -1.66 7.45 4.19
N VAL A 53 -1.02 8.24 5.06
CA VAL A 53 -1.07 9.71 5.00
C VAL A 53 0.26 10.22 4.49
N ILE A 54 0.24 10.91 3.36
CA ILE A 54 1.45 11.42 2.72
C ILE A 54 1.85 12.73 3.39
N PHE A 55 3.06 12.79 3.94
CA PHE A 55 3.67 14.03 4.40
C PHE A 55 4.45 14.67 3.24
N ALA A 56 3.93 15.74 2.63
CA ALA A 56 4.48 16.32 1.41
C ALA A 56 5.65 17.29 1.64
N SER A 57 5.79 17.87 2.84
CA SER A 57 6.88 18.82 3.12
C SER A 57 8.23 18.14 2.94
N GLY A 58 9.09 18.75 2.11
CA GLY A 58 10.42 18.22 1.77
C GLY A 58 10.44 17.16 0.66
N LYS A 59 9.29 16.81 0.08
CA LYS A 59 9.20 15.96 -1.12
C LYS A 59 9.00 16.81 -2.37
N THR A 60 9.36 16.28 -3.53
CA THR A 60 9.04 16.90 -4.81
C THR A 60 7.58 16.59 -5.21
N PRO A 61 6.96 17.41 -6.08
CA PRO A 61 5.63 17.10 -6.62
C PRO A 61 5.52 15.71 -7.25
N ASP A 62 6.52 15.28 -8.02
CA ASP A 62 6.53 13.97 -8.65
C ASP A 62 6.60 12.83 -7.61
N GLN A 63 7.37 13.00 -6.54
CA GLN A 63 7.42 12.02 -5.45
C GLN A 63 6.06 11.90 -4.75
N VAL A 64 5.40 13.03 -4.49
CA VAL A 64 4.05 13.05 -3.88
C VAL A 64 3.04 12.36 -4.79
N ALA A 65 3.06 12.65 -6.10
CA ALA A 65 2.18 12.02 -7.07
C ALA A 65 2.42 10.51 -7.18
N ALA A 66 3.68 10.07 -7.19
CA ALA A 66 4.04 8.65 -7.24
C ALA A 66 3.57 7.90 -5.98
N ILE A 67 3.75 8.47 -4.79
CA ILE A 67 3.25 7.88 -3.54
C ILE A 67 1.72 7.82 -3.56
N ALA A 68 1.05 8.91 -3.98
CA ALA A 68 -0.40 8.98 -4.06
C ALA A 68 -0.95 7.91 -5.01
N ALA A 69 -0.39 7.80 -6.22
CA ALA A 69 -0.76 6.75 -7.17
C ALA A 69 -0.60 5.35 -6.56
N LYS A 70 0.50 5.11 -5.84
CA LYS A 70 0.75 3.80 -5.21
C LYS A 70 -0.26 3.46 -4.12
N VAL A 71 -0.64 4.43 -3.28
CA VAL A 71 -1.69 4.25 -2.27
C VAL A 71 -3.04 3.97 -2.94
N MET A 72 -3.35 4.70 -4.01
CA MET A 72 -4.63 4.59 -4.74
C MET A 72 -4.80 3.28 -5.52
N GLU A 73 -3.74 2.49 -5.73
CA GLU A 73 -3.86 1.12 -6.29
C GLU A 73 -4.69 0.19 -5.38
N ARG A 74 -4.74 0.48 -4.08
CA ARG A 74 -5.38 -0.38 -3.06
C ARG A 74 -6.48 0.32 -2.28
N GLU A 75 -6.47 1.65 -2.27
CA GLU A 75 -7.33 2.49 -1.44
C GLU A 75 -8.13 3.46 -2.29
N GLU A 76 -9.35 3.79 -1.87
CA GLU A 76 -10.23 4.71 -2.62
C GLU A 76 -9.88 6.20 -2.40
N ARG A 77 -9.02 6.49 -1.41
CA ARG A 77 -8.68 7.86 -1.03
C ARG A 77 -7.30 7.94 -0.40
N VAL A 78 -6.66 9.10 -0.54
CA VAL A 78 -5.38 9.42 0.10
C VAL A 78 -5.42 10.82 0.70
N LEU A 79 -4.82 10.99 1.87
CA LEU A 79 -4.66 12.30 2.50
C LEU A 79 -3.21 12.76 2.35
N ILE A 80 -3.04 13.95 1.78
CA ILE A 80 -1.74 14.58 1.60
C ILE A 80 -1.66 15.80 2.52
N THR A 81 -0.78 15.75 3.51
CA THR A 81 -0.57 16.82 4.49
C THR A 81 0.59 17.72 4.07
N ARG A 82 0.50 19.01 4.42
CA ARG A 82 1.51 20.04 4.08
C ARG A 82 1.79 20.13 2.57
N ALA A 83 0.79 19.85 1.73
CA ALA A 83 0.87 20.04 0.28
C ALA A 83 0.85 21.54 -0.07
N ASN A 84 1.55 21.92 -1.13
CA ASN A 84 1.44 23.23 -1.78
C ASN A 84 0.70 23.08 -3.12
N ALA A 85 0.56 24.18 -3.88
CA ALA A 85 -0.14 24.17 -5.16
C ALA A 85 0.52 23.22 -6.20
N ASP A 86 1.85 23.16 -6.23
CA ASP A 86 2.58 22.30 -7.17
C ASP A 86 2.35 20.82 -6.86
N HIS A 87 2.35 20.45 -5.57
CA HIS A 87 2.00 19.10 -5.12
C HIS A 87 0.58 18.73 -5.55
N ALA A 88 -0.39 19.63 -5.36
CA ALA A 88 -1.78 19.39 -5.74
C ALA A 88 -1.95 19.24 -7.26
N ALA A 89 -1.25 20.06 -8.06
CA ALA A 89 -1.30 20.00 -9.51
C ALA A 89 -0.65 18.73 -10.11
N ALA A 90 0.30 18.12 -9.40
CA ALA A 90 0.97 16.90 -9.83
C ALA A 90 0.14 15.62 -9.63
N VAL A 91 -0.82 15.63 -8.69
CA VAL A 91 -1.72 14.49 -8.44
C VAL A 91 -2.91 14.59 -9.39
N ARG A 92 -3.17 13.53 -10.17
CA ARG A 92 -4.24 13.46 -11.18
C ARG A 92 -5.23 12.35 -10.88
#